data_AF-J7S850-F1
#
_entry.id   AF-J7S850-F1
#
_cell.length_a   1.000
_cell.length_b   1.000
_cell.length_c   1.000
_cell.angle_alpha   90.00
_cell.angle_beta   90.00
_cell.angle_gamma   90.00
#
_symmetry.space_group_name_H-M   'P 1'
#
loop_
_entity.id
_entity.type
_entity.pdbx_description
1 polymer ?
#
loop_
_entity_poly.entity_id
_entity_poly.type
_entity_poly.pdbx_seq_one_letter_code
_entity_poly.pdbx_strand_id
1 'polypeptide(L)'
;MLRTQMGRVGNNGFAPKNFARRVNQNYHAPQQQQQYKNRGGRPQRPAGKSLYVRNMPEGVRHGVNQFKQALAGLTIDQKQNWIAGTHRFKRLALVGNIPESHRTAISRVVVSEERTAFIDSYLEHMATEWNRVSEQANEALLQSTEYFARQWDQQHPHERCPENLKLLLDPGYLTGTHSKEFISCWNATKGAVLPKMFNPPGSNNFQDLKNAIKLFSSNRTICLSFDIEAYERDNDVITEIGIAVYDPRENQWGVTPTIRNWHLIIAEAVDLNNGNWVLDMKECFIHGESLVMPLQECVNFMQAIINYYMITPPPYLQSDPRDHWDRAFIGHSVEGDFKWLKKLKIQIPETRPLNHLGRSISPYIIDTHKIFHMSYGKENGSLGKVLRLFQLPHAFLHNAGNDAHYTLKLMMHLCDANSRLHNDLDNIASIQKRILDLKQRSNTEGKIVPMSYPLTVRGAGGPNMRGKKKDLVPQTEFGGCTWFDNAQDAFGSTVAVERDMHLDSETRS
;
A
#
# COMPACT_ATOMS: atom_id res chain seq x y z
N MET A 1 -28.33 -37.02 54.62
CA MET A 1 -29.53 -37.79 54.21
C MET A 1 -30.01 -37.16 52.91
N LEU A 2 -30.13 -37.76 51.72
CA LEU A 2 -30.00 -39.11 51.11
C LEU A 2 -29.56 -38.80 49.64
N ARG A 3 -28.56 -39.47 49.04
CA ARG A 3 -28.67 -40.68 48.16
C ARG A 3 -29.81 -40.59 47.13
N THR A 4 -29.70 -40.87 45.83
CA THR A 4 -28.71 -41.45 44.90
C THR A 4 -29.37 -41.37 43.49
N GLN A 5 -28.62 -41.29 42.39
CA GLN A 5 -28.70 -42.26 41.27
C GLN A 5 -27.75 -41.88 40.12
N MET A 6 -26.78 -42.76 39.91
CA MET A 6 -26.03 -42.90 38.67
C MET A 6 -26.88 -43.70 37.67
N GLY A 7 -26.85 -43.32 36.39
CA GLY A 7 -27.34 -44.12 35.27
C GLY A 7 -26.26 -44.25 34.20
N ARG A 8 -25.77 -45.48 33.99
CA ARG A 8 -24.91 -45.92 32.88
C ARG A 8 -25.72 -46.00 31.58
N VAL A 9 -25.16 -45.51 30.48
CA VAL A 9 -25.42 -45.95 29.10
C VAL A 9 -24.08 -45.77 28.37
N GLY A 10 -23.41 -46.74 27.76
CA GLY A 10 -23.90 -47.81 26.88
C GLY A 10 -23.20 -47.59 25.54
N ASN A 11 -22.09 -48.29 25.34
CA ASN A 11 -21.21 -48.24 24.17
C ASN A 11 -21.98 -48.64 22.90
N ASN A 12 -21.92 -47.84 21.83
CA ASN A 12 -22.15 -48.28 20.44
C ASN A 12 -21.57 -47.27 19.45
N GLY A 13 -20.46 -47.66 18.82
CA GLY A 13 -19.86 -46.90 17.74
C GLY A 13 -20.67 -46.99 16.46
N PHE A 14 -20.71 -45.90 15.69
CA PHE A 14 -21.15 -45.92 14.30
C PHE A 14 -20.33 -44.91 13.48
N ALA A 15 -19.58 -45.45 12.52
CA ALA A 15 -18.90 -44.72 11.47
C ALA A 15 -19.91 -44.13 10.46
N PRO A 16 -19.69 -42.94 9.87
CA PRO A 16 -20.56 -42.45 8.81
C PRO A 16 -20.15 -43.03 7.45
N LYS A 17 -21.06 -43.81 6.86
CA LYS A 17 -21.03 -44.22 5.45
C LYS A 17 -21.69 -43.15 4.57
N ASN A 18 -21.06 -42.94 3.41
CA ASN A 18 -21.56 -42.30 2.19
C ASN A 18 -23.09 -42.28 2.01
N PHE A 19 -23.66 -41.11 1.80
CA PHE A 19 -24.93 -40.98 1.07
C PHE A 19 -24.89 -39.77 0.13
N ALA A 20 -24.61 -40.05 -1.14
CA ALA A 20 -25.01 -39.21 -2.25
C ALA A 20 -26.38 -39.71 -2.74
N ARG A 21 -27.39 -38.82 -2.84
CA ARG A 21 -28.40 -38.93 -3.89
C ARG A 21 -29.18 -37.63 -4.12
N ARG A 22 -29.39 -37.40 -5.42
CA ARG A 22 -30.11 -36.34 -6.12
C ARG A 22 -31.52 -36.10 -5.58
N VAL A 23 -31.93 -34.82 -5.60
CA VAL A 23 -33.31 -34.44 -5.90
C VAL A 23 -33.27 -33.27 -6.90
N ASN A 24 -34.05 -33.41 -7.95
CA ASN A 24 -34.23 -32.50 -9.08
C ASN A 24 -35.74 -32.23 -9.15
N GLN A 25 -36.17 -30.96 -9.31
CA GLN A 25 -37.49 -30.43 -9.74
C GLN A 25 -37.72 -29.07 -9.05
N ASN A 26 -37.54 -27.94 -9.75
CA ASN A 26 -38.49 -27.25 -10.65
C ASN A 26 -39.41 -26.27 -9.90
N TYR A 27 -39.18 -24.96 -10.09
CA TYR A 27 -40.21 -23.93 -10.03
C TYR A 27 -40.05 -22.95 -11.20
N HIS A 28 -41.20 -22.46 -11.66
CA HIS A 28 -41.55 -22.02 -13.00
C HIS A 28 -40.95 -20.68 -13.49
N ALA A 29 -40.67 -20.65 -14.79
CA ALA A 29 -40.58 -19.45 -15.61
C ALA A 29 -41.96 -19.10 -16.22
N PRO A 30 -42.20 -17.83 -16.56
CA PRO A 30 -43.04 -17.47 -17.70
C PRO A 30 -42.16 -16.99 -18.88
N GLN A 31 -42.33 -17.65 -20.02
CA GLN A 31 -41.84 -17.22 -21.31
C GLN A 31 -42.74 -16.09 -21.85
N GLN A 32 -42.13 -15.03 -22.38
CA GLN A 32 -42.53 -14.49 -23.68
C GLN A 32 -41.28 -14.17 -24.50
N GLN A 33 -41.04 -15.02 -25.49
CA GLN A 33 -40.07 -14.83 -26.55
C GLN A 33 -40.68 -13.90 -27.61
N GLN A 34 -40.05 -12.76 -27.87
CA GLN A 34 -40.10 -12.19 -29.21
C GLN A 34 -38.88 -12.69 -29.98
N GLN A 35 -39.19 -13.31 -31.12
CA GLN A 35 -38.28 -13.96 -32.04
C GLN A 35 -37.27 -12.96 -32.62
N TYR A 36 -35.99 -13.13 -32.27
CA TYR A 36 -34.91 -12.76 -33.17
C TYR A 36 -34.26 -14.04 -33.69
N LYS A 37 -34.48 -14.28 -34.98
CA LYS A 37 -33.89 -15.37 -35.76
C LYS A 37 -32.36 -15.28 -35.71
N ASN A 38 -31.74 -16.44 -35.52
CA ASN A 38 -30.30 -16.71 -35.67
C ASN A 38 -29.60 -15.89 -36.76
N ARG A 39 -28.73 -14.96 -36.35
CA ARG A 39 -27.43 -14.66 -36.98
C ARG A 39 -26.50 -14.08 -35.92
N GLY A 40 -25.32 -14.68 -35.74
CA GLY A 40 -24.24 -14.13 -34.92
C GLY A 40 -23.88 -15.01 -33.74
N GLY A 41 -22.83 -15.84 -33.92
CA GLY A 41 -22.19 -16.51 -32.79
C GLY A 41 -21.82 -15.49 -31.72
N ARG A 42 -22.11 -15.80 -30.45
CA ARG A 42 -21.52 -15.07 -29.33
C ARG A 42 -20.00 -15.21 -29.46
N PRO A 43 -19.22 -14.12 -29.50
CA PRO A 43 -17.78 -14.25 -29.48
C PRO A 43 -17.38 -14.70 -28.07
N GLN A 44 -17.16 -16.00 -27.90
CA GLN A 44 -16.21 -16.44 -26.89
C GLN A 44 -14.86 -15.87 -27.30
N ARG A 45 -14.27 -14.99 -26.48
CA ARG A 45 -12.92 -14.44 -26.74
C ARG A 45 -11.94 -15.63 -26.85
N PRO A 46 -11.31 -15.87 -28.01
CA PRO A 46 -10.27 -16.88 -28.10
C PRO A 46 -9.06 -16.43 -27.27
N ALA A 47 -8.38 -17.37 -26.63
CA ALA A 47 -7.09 -17.10 -25.98
C ALA A 47 -6.11 -16.52 -27.02
N GLY A 48 -5.54 -15.33 -26.74
CA GLY A 48 -4.49 -14.73 -27.55
C GLY A 48 -4.89 -13.59 -28.50
N LYS A 49 -6.00 -12.87 -28.29
CA LYS A 49 -6.23 -11.59 -28.98
C LYS A 49 -5.78 -10.39 -28.12
N SER A 50 -5.06 -9.48 -28.79
CA SER A 50 -4.72 -8.10 -28.43
C SER A 50 -5.82 -7.39 -27.63
N LEU A 51 -5.40 -6.48 -26.74
CA LEU A 51 -6.28 -5.59 -25.98
C LEU A 51 -7.26 -4.89 -26.92
N TYR A 52 -8.58 -5.00 -26.67
CA TYR A 52 -9.54 -4.24 -27.45
C TYR A 52 -9.56 -2.78 -26.98
N VAL A 53 -9.12 -1.88 -27.84
CA VAL A 53 -9.07 -0.44 -27.56
C VAL A 53 -10.08 0.30 -28.44
N ARG A 54 -11.05 0.97 -27.80
CA ARG A 54 -12.08 1.75 -28.49
C ARG A 54 -11.40 2.90 -29.27
N ASN A 55 -11.77 3.08 -30.54
CA ASN A 55 -11.28 4.13 -31.43
C ASN A 55 -9.76 4.11 -31.68
N MET A 56 -9.08 2.98 -31.48
CA MET A 56 -7.67 2.85 -31.85
C MET A 56 -7.52 2.92 -33.38
N PRO A 57 -6.62 3.76 -33.93
CA PRO A 57 -6.41 3.83 -35.37
C PRO A 57 -5.98 2.47 -35.95
N GLU A 58 -6.42 2.18 -37.16
CA GLU A 58 -5.99 0.97 -37.87
C GLU A 58 -4.48 1.02 -38.16
N GLY A 59 -3.80 -0.11 -37.98
CA GLY A 59 -2.39 -0.24 -38.33
C GLY A 59 -1.39 0.36 -37.32
N VAL A 60 -1.83 0.77 -36.12
CA VAL A 60 -0.91 1.12 -35.03
C VAL A 60 -0.03 -0.09 -34.71
N ARG A 61 1.28 0.06 -34.90
CA ARG A 61 2.25 -1.00 -34.65
C ARG A 61 2.63 -1.02 -33.17
N HIS A 62 2.80 -2.21 -32.64
CA HIS A 62 3.17 -2.45 -31.25
C HIS A 62 4.20 -3.58 -31.13
N GLY A 63 4.80 -3.71 -29.96
CA GLY A 63 5.85 -4.66 -29.62
C GLY A 63 7.13 -3.98 -29.14
N VAL A 64 8.04 -4.77 -28.56
CA VAL A 64 9.30 -4.29 -27.95
C VAL A 64 10.09 -3.38 -28.90
N ASN A 65 10.23 -3.75 -30.17
CA ASN A 65 10.96 -2.95 -31.15
C ASN A 65 10.28 -1.61 -31.44
N GLN A 66 8.95 -1.58 -31.47
CA GLN A 66 8.21 -0.34 -31.70
C GLN A 66 8.35 0.62 -30.53
N PHE A 67 8.25 0.09 -29.31
CA PHE A 67 8.51 0.87 -28.10
C PHE A 67 9.92 1.47 -28.11
N LYS A 68 10.95 0.66 -28.41
CA LYS A 68 12.34 1.14 -28.43
C LYS A 68 12.59 2.19 -29.53
N GLN A 69 11.95 2.05 -30.69
CA GLN A 69 12.00 3.07 -31.74
C GLN A 69 11.34 4.38 -31.30
N ALA A 70 10.15 4.30 -30.69
CA ALA A 70 9.46 5.47 -30.14
C ALA A 70 10.28 6.15 -29.03
N LEU A 71 10.91 5.37 -28.15
CA LEU A 71 11.77 5.87 -27.08
C LEU A 71 13.00 6.61 -27.62
N ALA A 72 13.62 6.08 -28.68
CA ALA A 72 14.77 6.72 -29.33
C ALA A 72 14.37 8.08 -29.94
N GLY A 73 13.19 8.15 -30.56
CA GLY A 73 12.64 9.38 -31.16
C GLY A 73 11.98 10.36 -30.19
N LEU A 74 11.93 10.05 -28.89
CA LEU A 74 11.20 10.83 -27.89
C LEU A 74 11.78 12.24 -27.74
N THR A 75 10.89 13.24 -27.81
CA THR A 75 11.17 14.66 -27.59
C THR A 75 10.37 15.18 -26.39
N ILE A 76 10.77 16.28 -25.76
CA ILE A 76 10.01 16.90 -24.66
C ILE A 76 9.73 18.34 -25.04
N ASP A 77 8.46 18.67 -25.22
CA ASP A 77 8.03 20.06 -25.38
C ASP A 77 7.91 20.72 -23.99
N GLN A 78 8.78 21.68 -23.73
CA GLN A 78 8.84 22.42 -22.46
C GLN A 78 7.92 23.65 -22.44
N LYS A 79 7.37 24.07 -23.59
CA LYS A 79 6.91 25.46 -23.73
C LYS A 79 5.48 25.72 -23.26
N GLN A 80 4.65 24.70 -23.05
CA GLN A 80 3.26 24.93 -22.66
C GLN A 80 2.72 23.85 -21.70
N ASN A 81 2.41 24.26 -20.48
CA ASN A 81 1.57 23.45 -19.61
C ASN A 81 0.09 23.72 -19.90
N TRP A 82 -0.46 23.03 -20.88
CA TRP A 82 -1.84 23.17 -21.32
C TRP A 82 -2.87 22.86 -20.22
N ILE A 83 -2.51 22.07 -19.20
CA ILE A 83 -3.39 21.78 -18.05
C ILE A 83 -3.78 23.09 -17.35
N ALA A 84 -2.82 24.00 -17.15
CA ALA A 84 -3.07 25.31 -16.55
C ALA A 84 -4.01 26.19 -17.39
N GLY A 85 -4.18 25.90 -18.68
CA GLY A 85 -5.09 26.60 -19.59
C GLY A 85 -6.56 26.22 -19.40
N THR A 86 -6.84 25.05 -18.83
CA THR A 86 -8.20 24.52 -18.71
C THR A 86 -9.01 25.24 -17.61
N HIS A 87 -10.30 25.47 -17.84
CA HIS A 87 -11.15 26.26 -16.93
C HIS A 87 -11.12 25.76 -15.48
N ARG A 88 -11.13 24.44 -15.27
CA ARG A 88 -11.10 23.85 -13.93
C ARG A 88 -9.80 24.16 -13.18
N PHE A 89 -8.66 23.95 -13.83
CA PHE A 89 -7.34 24.12 -13.22
C PHE A 89 -6.93 25.59 -13.09
N LYS A 90 -7.49 26.47 -13.93
CA LYS A 90 -7.46 27.93 -13.71
C LYS A 90 -8.17 28.31 -12.41
N ARG A 91 -9.40 27.84 -12.20
CA ARG A 91 -10.14 28.10 -10.96
C ARG A 91 -9.43 27.53 -9.74
N LEU A 92 -8.87 26.32 -9.87
CA LEU A 92 -8.15 25.66 -8.78
C LEU A 92 -6.90 26.44 -8.36
N ALA A 93 -6.17 27.01 -9.32
CA ALA A 93 -5.01 27.86 -9.02
C ALA A 93 -5.39 29.12 -8.22
N LEU A 94 -6.64 29.57 -8.27
CA LEU A 94 -7.13 30.73 -7.50
C LEU A 94 -7.60 30.36 -6.09
N VAL A 95 -7.72 29.08 -5.76
CA VAL A 95 -8.13 28.63 -4.42
C VAL A 95 -7.00 28.95 -3.43
N GLY A 96 -7.28 29.89 -2.52
CA GLY A 96 -6.30 30.48 -1.58
C GLY A 96 -6.12 31.99 -1.72
N ASN A 97 -6.58 32.59 -2.83
CA ASN A 97 -6.56 34.04 -3.10
C ASN A 97 -7.90 34.73 -2.77
N ILE A 98 -8.54 34.33 -1.67
CA ILE A 98 -9.75 34.99 -1.18
C ILE A 98 -9.33 36.29 -0.47
N PRO A 99 -9.88 37.47 -0.85
CA PRO A 99 -9.56 38.76 -0.23
C PRO A 99 -9.72 38.71 1.29
N GLU A 100 -8.86 39.43 2.03
CA GLU A 100 -8.86 39.49 3.50
C GLU A 100 -10.27 39.76 4.08
N SER A 101 -11.06 40.58 3.39
CA SER A 101 -12.44 40.95 3.76
C SER A 101 -13.45 39.79 3.74
N HIS A 102 -13.16 38.72 2.98
CA HIS A 102 -13.98 37.51 2.93
C HIS A 102 -13.38 36.37 3.76
N ARG A 103 -12.21 36.58 4.40
CA ARG A 103 -11.61 35.57 5.28
C ARG A 103 -12.41 35.35 6.55
N THR A 104 -13.09 36.33 7.12
CA THR A 104 -13.91 36.10 8.33
C THR A 104 -15.12 35.19 8.12
N ALA A 105 -15.57 34.99 6.87
CA ALA A 105 -16.58 33.98 6.54
C ALA A 105 -15.96 32.62 6.08
N ILE A 106 -14.65 32.59 5.77
CA ILE A 106 -13.97 31.48 5.08
C ILE A 106 -12.60 31.13 5.73
N SER A 107 -12.28 31.57 6.95
CA SER A 107 -10.97 31.37 7.62
C SER A 107 -10.86 29.98 8.28
N ARG A 108 -11.22 28.92 7.55
CA ARG A 108 -10.83 27.54 7.86
C ARG A 108 -9.91 26.92 6.81
N VAL A 109 -9.42 27.73 5.86
CA VAL A 109 -8.43 27.31 4.84
C VAL A 109 -6.99 27.43 5.36
N VAL A 110 -6.78 28.04 6.52
CA VAL A 110 -5.55 27.94 7.29
C VAL A 110 -5.65 26.66 8.13
N VAL A 111 -4.60 25.84 8.26
CA VAL A 111 -4.54 24.81 9.32
C VAL A 111 -4.95 25.55 10.59
N SER A 112 -6.13 25.25 11.16
CA SER A 112 -6.54 25.98 12.35
C SER A 112 -5.43 25.83 13.37
N GLU A 113 -5.15 26.88 14.15
CA GLU A 113 -4.18 26.77 15.25
C GLU A 113 -4.51 25.54 16.11
N GLU A 114 -5.81 25.25 16.28
CA GLU A 114 -6.35 24.02 16.86
C GLU A 114 -5.84 22.73 16.18
N ARG A 115 -5.89 22.63 14.85
CA ARG A 115 -5.39 21.45 14.12
C ARG A 115 -3.88 21.31 14.27
N THR A 116 -3.14 22.41 14.22
CA THR A 116 -1.68 22.37 14.42
C THR A 116 -1.35 21.92 15.84
N ALA A 117 -2.01 22.51 16.84
CA ALA A 117 -1.87 22.13 18.24
C ALA A 117 -2.26 20.67 18.49
N PHE A 118 -3.33 20.18 17.87
CA PHE A 118 -3.72 18.77 17.92
C PHE A 118 -2.63 17.85 17.35
N ILE A 119 -2.08 18.19 16.18
CA ILE A 119 -1.00 17.40 15.56
C ILE A 119 0.23 17.38 16.45
N ASP A 120 0.66 18.55 16.95
CA ASP A 120 1.85 18.65 17.79
C ASP A 120 1.67 17.88 19.11
N SER A 121 0.51 18.02 19.76
CA SER A 121 0.15 17.25 20.97
C SER A 121 0.13 15.74 20.70
N TYR A 122 -0.46 15.30 19.58
CA TYR A 122 -0.47 13.90 19.17
C TYR A 122 0.95 13.36 18.97
N LEU A 123 1.83 14.13 18.30
CA LEU A 123 3.21 13.71 18.04
C LEU A 123 4.05 13.65 19.33
N GLU A 124 3.79 14.52 20.30
CA GLU A 124 4.40 14.47 21.63
C GLU A 124 3.95 13.23 22.40
N HIS A 125 2.64 12.95 22.42
CA HIS A 125 2.10 11.75 23.05
C HIS A 125 2.66 10.46 22.41
N MET A 126 2.69 10.40 21.07
CA MET A 126 3.29 9.29 20.32
C MET A 126 4.77 9.09 20.71
N ALA A 127 5.55 10.16 20.84
CA ALA A 127 6.95 10.07 21.24
C ALA A 127 7.12 9.55 22.67
N THR A 128 6.33 10.04 23.61
CA THR A 128 6.36 9.57 25.00
C THR A 128 6.03 8.07 25.07
N GLU A 129 4.98 7.65 24.39
CA GLU A 129 4.55 6.25 24.41
C GLU A 129 5.57 5.33 23.72
N TRP A 130 6.15 5.74 22.59
CA TRP A 130 7.17 4.96 21.90
C TRP A 130 8.47 4.85 22.72
N ASN A 131 8.83 5.87 23.49
CA ASN A 131 9.94 5.77 24.45
C ASN A 131 9.66 4.71 25.52
N ARG A 132 8.48 4.76 26.13
CA ARG A 132 8.03 3.79 27.14
C ARG A 132 8.07 2.35 26.60
N VAL A 133 7.52 2.14 25.39
CA VAL A 133 7.55 0.83 24.72
C VAL A 133 8.98 0.41 24.37
N SER A 134 9.85 1.35 23.98
CA SER A 134 11.26 1.06 23.72
C SER A 134 12.03 0.58 24.95
N GLU A 135 11.79 1.19 26.11
CA GLU A 135 12.39 0.76 27.37
C GLU A 135 11.94 -0.66 27.73
N GLN A 136 10.63 -0.93 27.67
CA GLN A 136 10.06 -2.26 27.92
C GLN A 136 10.59 -3.33 26.96
N ALA A 137 10.69 -3.01 25.66
CA ALA A 137 11.22 -3.90 24.65
C ALA A 137 12.71 -4.24 24.90
N ASN A 138 13.50 -3.25 25.32
CA ASN A 138 14.91 -3.45 25.65
C ASN A 138 15.08 -4.34 26.89
N GLU A 139 14.26 -4.13 27.92
CA GLU A 139 14.27 -4.96 29.12
C GLU A 139 13.87 -6.41 28.81
N ALA A 140 12.78 -6.61 28.06
CA ALA A 140 12.34 -7.93 27.63
C ALA A 140 13.40 -8.66 26.79
N LEU A 141 14.09 -7.93 25.90
CA LEU A 141 15.19 -8.48 25.11
C LEU A 141 16.36 -8.88 26.01
N LEU A 142 16.73 -8.06 27.01
CA LEU A 142 17.80 -8.38 27.95
C LEU A 142 17.47 -9.65 28.76
N GLN A 143 16.28 -9.73 29.33
CA GLN A 143 15.82 -10.92 30.08
C GLN A 143 15.84 -12.18 29.21
N SER A 144 15.33 -12.08 27.97
CA SER A 144 15.35 -13.20 27.02
C SER A 144 16.77 -13.61 26.61
N THR A 145 17.69 -12.65 26.55
CA THR A 145 19.11 -12.89 26.25
C THR A 145 19.79 -13.66 27.36
N GLU A 146 19.58 -13.25 28.61
CA GLU A 146 20.12 -13.96 29.78
C GLU A 146 19.53 -15.36 29.91
N TYR A 147 18.23 -15.51 29.68
CA TYR A 147 17.58 -16.82 29.70
C TYR A 147 18.17 -17.75 28.63
N PHE A 148 18.34 -17.25 27.40
CA PHE A 148 18.97 -18.00 26.31
C PHE A 148 20.38 -18.44 26.67
N ALA A 149 21.23 -17.53 27.17
CA ALA A 149 22.60 -17.86 27.56
C ALA A 149 22.65 -18.98 28.60
N ARG A 150 21.82 -18.90 29.65
CA ARG A 150 21.72 -19.95 30.69
C ARG A 150 21.28 -21.30 30.11
N GLN A 151 20.28 -21.31 29.24
CA GLN A 151 19.80 -22.54 28.60
C GLN A 151 20.86 -23.14 27.66
N TRP A 152 21.56 -22.30 26.90
CA TRP A 152 22.63 -22.74 26.01
C TRP A 152 23.78 -23.40 26.79
N ASP A 153 24.27 -22.74 27.84
CA ASP A 153 25.36 -23.26 28.68
C ASP A 153 25.01 -24.58 29.38
N GLN A 154 23.75 -24.77 29.76
CA GLN A 154 23.26 -26.02 30.34
C GLN A 154 23.26 -27.18 29.32
N GLN A 155 22.87 -26.89 28.08
CA GLN A 155 22.79 -27.90 27.01
C GLN A 155 24.15 -28.17 26.36
N HIS A 156 25.07 -27.19 26.38
CA HIS A 156 26.39 -27.25 25.77
C HIS A 156 27.51 -26.90 26.77
N PRO A 157 27.80 -27.76 27.76
CA PRO A 157 28.76 -27.47 28.83
C PRO A 157 30.19 -27.20 28.35
N HIS A 158 30.54 -27.70 27.16
CA HIS A 158 31.86 -27.57 26.54
C HIS A 158 31.97 -26.41 25.53
N GLU A 159 30.88 -25.70 25.26
CA GLU A 159 30.81 -24.62 24.26
C GLU A 159 29.90 -23.50 24.77
N ARG A 160 30.42 -22.73 25.73
CA ARG A 160 29.66 -21.68 26.45
C ARG A 160 29.24 -20.53 25.53
N CYS A 161 28.13 -19.90 25.89
CA CYS A 161 27.65 -18.67 25.28
C CYS A 161 28.71 -17.55 25.45
N PRO A 162 29.06 -16.81 24.39
CA PRO A 162 30.00 -15.71 24.50
C PRO A 162 29.51 -14.60 25.43
N GLU A 163 30.41 -14.04 26.26
CA GLU A 163 30.09 -12.94 27.18
C GLU A 163 29.63 -11.67 26.45
N ASN A 164 30.15 -11.43 25.25
CA ASN A 164 29.75 -10.30 24.42
C ASN A 164 28.98 -10.78 23.19
N LEU A 165 27.64 -10.73 23.26
CA LEU A 165 26.77 -11.12 22.16
C LEU A 165 26.97 -10.28 20.86
N LYS A 166 27.67 -9.13 20.91
CA LYS A 166 28.01 -8.38 19.69
C LYS A 166 29.12 -9.05 18.87
N LEU A 167 29.97 -9.87 19.49
CA LEU A 167 31.00 -10.66 18.79
C LEU A 167 30.40 -11.81 17.97
N LEU A 168 29.13 -12.18 18.22
CA LEU A 168 28.36 -13.18 17.45
C LEU A 168 28.01 -12.74 16.03
N LEU A 169 28.21 -11.46 15.70
CA LEU A 169 28.01 -10.91 14.36
C LEU A 169 29.26 -11.05 13.47
N ASP A 170 30.39 -11.48 14.03
CA ASP A 170 31.62 -11.73 13.30
C ASP A 170 31.66 -13.19 12.81
N PRO A 171 31.61 -13.45 11.48
CA PRO A 171 31.68 -14.79 10.91
C PRO A 171 32.94 -15.58 11.31
N GLY A 172 34.01 -14.90 11.73
CA GLY A 172 35.29 -15.51 12.11
C GLY A 172 35.36 -15.99 13.57
N TYR A 173 34.44 -15.57 14.44
CA TYR A 173 34.52 -15.84 15.89
C TYR A 173 33.91 -17.20 16.30
N LEU A 174 33.00 -17.74 15.50
CA LEU A 174 32.30 -19.00 15.78
C LEU A 174 33.00 -20.19 15.10
N THR A 175 34.18 -20.54 15.57
CA THR A 175 34.93 -21.72 15.10
C THR A 175 34.56 -22.96 15.93
N GLY A 176 33.40 -23.55 15.61
CA GLY A 176 32.89 -24.75 16.29
C GLY A 176 31.74 -25.43 15.55
N THR A 177 31.50 -26.71 15.87
CA THR A 177 30.51 -27.58 15.21
C THR A 177 29.08 -27.07 15.37
N HIS A 178 28.77 -26.33 16.44
CA HIS A 178 27.43 -25.81 16.76
C HIS A 178 27.22 -24.32 16.43
N SER A 179 28.17 -23.66 15.77
CA SER A 179 28.08 -22.23 15.38
C SER A 179 26.77 -21.86 14.65
N LYS A 180 26.32 -22.70 13.72
CA LYS A 180 25.07 -22.50 12.97
C LYS A 180 23.82 -22.73 13.81
N GLU A 181 23.85 -23.73 14.69
CA GLU A 181 22.75 -24.07 15.59
C GLU A 181 22.56 -22.95 16.62
N PHE A 182 23.65 -22.49 17.24
CA PHE A 182 23.65 -21.32 18.13
C PHE A 182 23.02 -20.10 17.46
N ILE A 183 23.52 -19.72 16.26
CA ILE A 183 22.99 -18.56 15.52
C ILE A 183 21.50 -18.75 15.23
N SER A 184 21.09 -19.94 14.83
CA SER A 184 19.68 -20.25 14.53
C SER A 184 18.79 -20.11 15.77
N CYS A 185 19.15 -20.73 16.89
CA CYS A 185 18.40 -20.68 18.14
C CYS A 185 18.39 -19.27 18.75
N TRP A 186 19.51 -18.55 18.66
CA TRP A 186 19.60 -17.15 19.07
C TRP A 186 18.68 -16.26 18.24
N ASN A 187 18.74 -16.38 16.91
CA ASN A 187 17.87 -15.63 16.00
C ASN A 187 16.39 -15.96 16.22
N ALA A 188 16.05 -17.21 16.54
CA ALA A 188 14.69 -17.60 16.91
C ALA A 188 14.25 -16.94 18.23
N THR A 189 15.11 -16.95 19.24
CA THR A 189 14.84 -16.35 20.56
C THR A 189 14.67 -14.84 20.47
N LYS A 190 15.65 -14.14 19.89
CA LYS A 190 15.55 -12.70 19.57
C LYS A 190 14.37 -12.40 18.64
N GLY A 191 14.04 -13.35 17.76
CA GLY A 191 12.89 -13.32 16.86
C GLY A 191 11.56 -13.25 17.60
N ALA A 192 11.44 -13.95 18.73
CA ALA A 192 10.21 -14.12 19.49
C ALA A 192 9.88 -12.96 20.44
N VAL A 193 10.86 -12.14 20.84
CA VAL A 193 10.63 -11.01 21.75
C VAL A 193 9.77 -9.93 21.06
N LEU A 194 8.66 -9.55 21.69
CA LEU A 194 7.74 -8.49 21.24
C LEU A 194 7.33 -7.62 22.45
N PRO A 195 7.00 -6.33 22.25
CA PRO A 195 7.10 -5.59 20.99
C PRO A 195 8.56 -5.30 20.61
N LYS A 196 8.81 -5.08 19.31
CA LYS A 196 10.12 -4.60 18.81
C LYS A 196 10.02 -3.16 18.38
N MET A 197 10.83 -2.29 18.98
CA MET A 197 10.98 -0.92 18.51
C MET A 197 12.03 -0.84 17.41
N PHE A 198 11.60 -0.52 16.19
CA PHE A 198 12.50 -0.36 15.06
C PHE A 198 13.14 1.03 15.01
N ASN A 199 12.40 2.06 15.45
CA ASN A 199 12.86 3.44 15.45
C ASN A 199 12.39 4.17 16.71
N PRO A 200 13.20 4.16 17.77
CA PRO A 200 12.85 4.88 18.99
C PRO A 200 12.90 6.40 18.76
N PRO A 201 12.19 7.18 19.59
CA PRO A 201 12.28 8.63 19.59
C PRO A 201 13.72 9.13 19.70
N GLY A 202 14.02 10.21 18.98
CA GLY A 202 15.39 10.75 18.85
C GLY A 202 16.18 10.19 17.66
N SER A 203 15.75 9.10 17.03
CA SER A 203 16.35 8.62 15.78
C SER A 203 15.95 9.48 14.56
N ASN A 204 16.79 9.53 13.53
CA ASN A 204 16.49 10.24 12.27
C ASN A 204 15.22 9.70 11.59
N ASN A 205 15.02 8.38 11.58
CA ASN A 205 13.83 7.76 11.02
C ASN A 205 12.56 8.16 11.78
N PHE A 206 12.63 8.29 13.11
CA PHE A 206 11.49 8.78 13.88
C PHE A 206 11.18 10.24 13.56
N GLN A 207 12.19 11.08 13.32
CA GLN A 207 11.98 12.46 12.86
C GLN A 207 11.36 12.50 11.46
N ASP A 208 11.81 11.66 10.53
CA ASP A 208 11.22 11.55 9.20
C ASP A 208 9.73 11.13 9.28
N LEU A 209 9.39 10.19 10.16
CA LEU A 209 7.99 9.80 10.42
C LEU A 209 7.18 10.97 10.98
N LYS A 210 7.68 11.68 12.00
CA LYS A 210 7.02 12.87 12.56
C LYS A 210 6.77 13.93 11.48
N ASN A 211 7.77 14.18 10.64
CA ASN A 211 7.68 15.16 9.57
C ASN A 211 6.67 14.74 8.49
N ALA A 212 6.62 13.45 8.13
CA ALA A 212 5.62 12.91 7.23
C ALA A 212 4.20 13.07 7.80
N ILE A 213 4.00 12.72 9.09
CA ILE A 213 2.71 12.87 9.76
C ILE A 213 2.28 14.35 9.79
N LYS A 214 3.19 15.25 10.16
CA LYS A 214 2.92 16.69 10.22
C LYS A 214 2.55 17.24 8.84
N LEU A 215 3.26 16.83 7.80
CA LEU A 215 3.01 17.24 6.42
C LEU A 215 1.59 16.83 5.98
N PHE A 216 1.22 15.55 6.14
CA PHE A 216 -0.10 15.05 5.70
C PHE A 216 -1.26 15.55 6.56
N SER A 217 -1.11 15.51 7.89
CA SER A 217 -2.17 15.91 8.82
C SER A 217 -2.51 17.40 8.74
N SER A 218 -1.57 18.22 8.22
CA SER A 218 -1.77 19.66 7.98
C SER A 218 -2.83 19.95 6.90
N ASN A 219 -3.13 18.99 6.02
CA ASN A 219 -3.99 19.19 4.85
C ASN A 219 -3.52 20.35 3.93
N ARG A 220 -2.21 20.55 3.81
CA ARG A 220 -1.60 21.57 2.94
C ARG A 220 -0.64 21.04 1.89
N THR A 221 -0.61 19.72 1.72
CA THR A 221 0.31 19.07 0.81
C THR A 221 -0.42 18.53 -0.40
N ILE A 222 -0.04 19.02 -1.58
CA ILE A 222 -0.41 18.41 -2.85
C ILE A 222 0.45 17.16 -3.02
N CYS A 223 -0.21 16.01 -3.16
CA CYS A 223 0.45 14.73 -3.30
C CYS A 223 0.26 14.20 -4.71
N LEU A 224 1.36 13.87 -5.38
CA LEU A 224 1.39 13.18 -6.66
C LEU A 224 1.97 11.78 -6.42
N SER A 225 1.12 10.77 -6.51
CA SER A 225 1.54 9.38 -6.51
C SER A 225 1.57 8.82 -7.92
N PHE A 226 2.53 7.94 -8.17
CA PHE A 226 2.67 7.25 -9.43
C PHE A 226 3.25 5.86 -9.21
N ASP A 227 2.93 4.97 -10.14
CA ASP A 227 3.41 3.59 -10.20
C ASP A 227 3.62 3.23 -11.68
N ILE A 228 4.66 2.46 -11.98
CA ILE A 228 5.03 2.13 -13.36
C ILE A 228 5.18 0.62 -13.51
N GLU A 229 4.42 0.05 -14.45
CA GLU A 229 4.56 -1.36 -14.82
C GLU A 229 5.42 -1.50 -16.07
N ALA A 230 6.38 -2.42 -15.98
CA ALA A 230 7.29 -2.77 -17.07
C ALA A 230 7.03 -4.20 -17.57
N TYR A 231 7.42 -4.45 -18.81
CA TYR A 231 7.29 -5.77 -19.41
C TYR A 231 8.27 -6.75 -18.76
N GLU A 232 7.75 -7.85 -18.23
CA GLU A 232 8.51 -8.79 -17.39
C GLU A 232 9.68 -9.48 -18.11
N ARG A 233 9.70 -9.49 -19.45
CA ARG A 233 10.80 -10.06 -20.27
C ARG A 233 11.82 -9.02 -20.73
N ASP A 234 11.49 -7.74 -20.59
CA ASP A 234 12.36 -6.61 -20.93
C ASP A 234 11.95 -5.40 -20.08
N ASN A 235 12.57 -5.27 -18.89
CA ASN A 235 12.24 -4.22 -17.91
C ASN A 235 12.60 -2.79 -18.39
N ASP A 236 13.17 -2.63 -19.59
CA ASP A 236 13.34 -1.33 -20.23
C ASP A 236 12.11 -0.92 -21.06
N VAL A 237 11.16 -1.83 -21.27
CA VAL A 237 9.90 -1.56 -21.96
C VAL A 237 8.82 -1.29 -20.94
N ILE A 238 8.44 -0.01 -20.82
CA ILE A 238 7.36 0.42 -19.93
C ILE A 238 6.03 0.18 -20.65
N THR A 239 5.07 -0.38 -19.92
CA THR A 239 3.76 -0.77 -20.44
C THR A 239 2.65 0.17 -19.98
N GLU A 240 2.70 0.57 -18.70
CA GLU A 240 1.65 1.35 -18.05
C GLU A 240 2.25 2.45 -17.15
N ILE A 241 1.53 3.55 -17.01
CA ILE A 241 1.85 4.61 -16.04
C ILE A 241 0.58 4.90 -15.24
N GLY A 242 0.64 4.65 -13.95
CA GLY A 242 -0.37 5.02 -12.98
C GLY A 242 -0.11 6.38 -12.38
N ILE A 243 -1.17 7.19 -12.22
CA ILE A 243 -1.07 8.52 -11.65
C ILE A 243 -2.25 8.73 -10.70
N ALA A 244 -1.98 9.14 -9.47
CA ALA A 244 -2.99 9.55 -8.51
C ALA A 244 -2.60 10.89 -7.86
N VAL A 245 -3.51 11.86 -7.83
CA VAL A 245 -3.27 13.18 -7.26
C VAL A 245 -4.29 13.51 -6.19
N TYR A 246 -3.79 13.79 -4.98
CA TYR A 246 -4.55 14.44 -3.93
C TYR A 246 -4.18 15.91 -3.88
N ASP A 247 -5.18 16.77 -4.04
CA ASP A 247 -5.01 18.21 -3.99
C ASP A 247 -5.92 18.79 -2.90
N PRO A 248 -5.37 19.28 -1.78
CA PRO A 248 -6.17 19.85 -0.70
C PRO A 248 -7.10 20.98 -1.15
N ARG A 249 -6.75 21.71 -2.22
CA ARG A 249 -7.58 22.79 -2.79
C ARG A 249 -8.91 22.29 -3.33
N GLU A 250 -9.00 21.02 -3.71
CA GLU A 250 -10.24 20.36 -4.16
C GLU A 250 -11.02 19.71 -3.01
N ASN A 251 -10.41 19.64 -1.83
CA ASN A 251 -10.84 18.79 -0.73
C ASN A 251 -11.16 19.56 0.56
N GLN A 252 -11.24 20.89 0.50
CA GLN A 252 -11.43 21.75 1.67
C GLN A 252 -12.75 21.50 2.41
N TRP A 253 -13.80 21.09 1.69
CA TRP A 253 -15.17 20.99 2.22
C TRP A 253 -15.86 19.67 1.90
N GLY A 254 -15.16 18.77 1.21
CA GLY A 254 -15.70 17.47 0.85
C GLY A 254 -15.64 16.52 2.04
N VAL A 255 -16.75 15.84 2.36
CA VAL A 255 -16.74 14.74 3.33
C VAL A 255 -15.90 13.57 2.80
N THR A 256 -15.96 13.33 1.50
CA THR A 256 -15.17 12.31 0.81
C THR A 256 -14.02 12.95 0.06
N PRO A 257 -12.76 12.50 0.27
CA PRO A 257 -11.64 13.04 -0.46
C PRO A 257 -11.74 12.68 -1.95
N THR A 258 -11.69 13.70 -2.79
CA THR A 258 -11.50 13.60 -4.23
C THR A 258 -10.02 13.39 -4.52
N ILE A 259 -9.70 12.22 -5.07
CA ILE A 259 -8.40 11.88 -5.64
C ILE A 259 -8.59 11.77 -7.15
N ARG A 260 -7.75 12.46 -7.92
CA ARG A 260 -7.73 12.33 -9.38
C ARG A 260 -6.86 11.15 -9.77
N ASN A 261 -7.39 10.25 -10.58
CA ASN A 261 -6.67 9.06 -11.01
C ASN A 261 -6.62 9.03 -12.54
N TRP A 262 -5.46 8.64 -13.06
CA TRP A 262 -5.29 8.34 -14.47
C TRP A 262 -4.48 7.06 -14.61
N HIS A 263 -4.84 6.29 -15.62
CA HIS A 263 -4.11 5.10 -16.01
C HIS A 263 -3.77 5.21 -17.49
N LEU A 264 -2.48 5.34 -17.79
CA LEU A 264 -1.99 5.47 -19.16
C LEU A 264 -1.43 4.13 -19.61
N ILE A 265 -1.85 3.67 -20.79
CA ILE A 265 -1.29 2.49 -21.44
C ILE A 265 -0.56 2.94 -22.70
N ILE A 266 0.69 2.52 -22.84
CA ILE A 266 1.54 2.92 -23.96
C ILE A 266 1.16 2.11 -25.20
N ALA A 267 0.72 2.78 -26.26
CA ALA A 267 0.19 2.14 -27.46
C ALA A 267 1.20 1.20 -28.13
N GLU A 268 2.49 1.56 -28.14
CA GLU A 268 3.56 0.75 -28.69
C GLU A 268 3.81 -0.53 -27.88
N ALA A 269 3.39 -0.56 -26.62
CA ALA A 269 3.54 -1.70 -25.71
C ALA A 269 2.20 -2.39 -25.38
N VAL A 270 1.11 -2.02 -26.06
CA VAL A 270 -0.26 -2.41 -25.70
C VAL A 270 -0.46 -3.93 -25.59
N ASP A 271 0.14 -4.67 -26.52
CA ASP A 271 0.06 -6.14 -26.61
C ASP A 271 1.12 -6.88 -25.78
N LEU A 272 2.00 -6.15 -25.09
CA LEU A 272 3.00 -6.74 -24.22
C LEU A 272 2.36 -7.01 -22.85
N ASN A 273 2.00 -8.26 -22.62
CA ASN A 273 1.29 -8.69 -21.43
C ASN A 273 2.24 -9.45 -20.50
N ASN A 274 2.15 -9.13 -19.21
CA ASN A 274 2.81 -9.90 -18.15
C ASN A 274 2.03 -11.21 -17.90
N GLY A 275 2.62 -12.14 -17.15
CA GLY A 275 1.90 -13.35 -16.74
C GLY A 275 2.78 -14.53 -16.37
N ASN A 276 4.09 -14.50 -16.63
CA ASN A 276 4.98 -15.56 -16.18
C ASN A 276 5.39 -15.36 -14.72
N TRP A 277 5.58 -14.12 -14.30
CA TRP A 277 6.04 -13.78 -12.94
C TRP A 277 5.17 -12.73 -12.26
N VAL A 278 4.65 -11.79 -13.04
CA VAL A 278 3.75 -10.73 -12.56
C VAL A 278 2.38 -10.94 -13.22
N LEU A 279 1.31 -10.73 -12.47
CA LEU A 279 -0.03 -10.87 -13.04
C LEU A 279 -0.38 -9.66 -13.88
N ASP A 280 -0.99 -9.90 -15.03
CA ASP A 280 -1.47 -8.83 -15.88
C ASP A 280 -2.89 -8.41 -15.46
N MET A 281 -2.99 -7.20 -14.90
CA MET A 281 -4.25 -6.55 -14.54
C MET A 281 -4.44 -5.22 -15.29
N LYS A 282 -3.75 -5.02 -16.41
CA LYS A 282 -3.77 -3.81 -17.25
C LYS A 282 -5.17 -3.32 -17.63
N GLU A 283 -6.09 -4.26 -17.91
CA GLU A 283 -7.49 -3.96 -18.27
C GLU A 283 -8.40 -3.60 -17.08
N CYS A 284 -7.92 -3.76 -15.85
CA CYS A 284 -8.77 -3.73 -14.65
C CYS A 284 -8.66 -2.41 -13.87
N PHE A 285 -8.60 -1.27 -14.56
CA PHE A 285 -8.57 0.04 -13.91
C PHE A 285 -9.94 0.37 -13.28
N ILE A 286 -9.98 0.62 -11.96
CA ILE A 286 -11.24 0.78 -11.23
C ILE A 286 -11.72 2.23 -11.08
N HIS A 287 -10.89 3.22 -11.43
CA HIS A 287 -11.21 4.65 -11.28
C HIS A 287 -11.64 5.33 -12.59
N GLY A 288 -11.96 4.56 -13.63
CA GLY A 288 -12.44 5.09 -14.90
C GLY A 288 -12.03 4.22 -16.09
N GLU A 289 -11.72 4.88 -17.21
CA GLU A 289 -11.19 4.23 -18.41
C GLU A 289 -9.66 4.39 -18.49
N SER A 290 -8.96 3.33 -18.86
CA SER A 290 -7.53 3.41 -19.20
C SER A 290 -7.35 4.20 -20.49
N LEU A 291 -6.42 5.15 -20.50
CA LEU A 291 -6.12 6.00 -21.63
C LEU A 291 -4.98 5.37 -22.44
N VAL A 292 -5.29 4.85 -23.62
CA VAL A 292 -4.30 4.31 -24.55
C VAL A 292 -3.83 5.40 -25.49
N MET A 293 -2.54 5.70 -25.49
CA MET A 293 -1.96 6.72 -26.37
C MET A 293 -0.49 6.42 -26.73
N PRO A 294 0.07 7.02 -27.79
CA PRO A 294 1.49 6.86 -28.13
C PRO A 294 2.42 7.23 -26.96
N LEU A 295 3.61 6.64 -26.93
CA LEU A 295 4.62 6.87 -25.89
C LEU A 295 4.91 8.37 -25.70
N GLN A 296 5.03 9.10 -26.81
CA GLN A 296 5.26 10.55 -26.81
C GLN A 296 4.16 11.31 -26.06
N GLU A 297 2.90 10.94 -26.25
CA GLU A 297 1.77 11.58 -25.59
C GLU A 297 1.66 11.17 -24.11
N CYS A 298 2.01 9.92 -23.77
CA CYS A 298 2.10 9.50 -22.36
C CYS A 298 3.14 10.35 -21.59
N VAL A 299 4.29 10.60 -22.22
CA VAL A 299 5.36 11.44 -21.66
C VAL A 299 4.91 12.89 -21.54
N ASN A 300 4.28 13.44 -22.58
CA ASN A 300 3.72 14.80 -22.55
C ASN A 300 2.68 14.96 -21.44
N PHE A 301 1.82 13.95 -21.25
CA PHE A 301 0.79 13.93 -20.21
C PHE A 301 1.43 13.95 -18.82
N MET A 302 2.35 13.04 -18.53
CA MET A 302 3.02 12.97 -17.23
C MET A 302 3.85 14.23 -16.95
N GLN A 303 4.56 14.75 -17.95
CA GLN A 303 5.32 16.00 -17.83
C GLN A 303 4.41 17.18 -17.51
N ALA A 304 3.24 17.30 -18.16
CA ALA A 304 2.28 18.37 -17.88
C ALA A 304 1.73 18.30 -16.45
N ILE A 305 1.45 17.09 -15.95
CA ILE A 305 1.01 16.84 -14.57
C ILE A 305 2.10 17.28 -13.58
N ILE A 306 3.36 16.85 -13.78
CA ILE A 306 4.50 17.27 -12.95
C ILE A 306 4.65 18.79 -12.99
N ASN A 307 4.63 19.40 -14.18
CA ASN A 307 4.78 20.84 -14.34
C ASN A 307 3.67 21.62 -13.63
N TYR A 308 2.45 21.06 -13.51
CA TYR A 308 1.32 21.75 -12.87
C TYR A 308 1.36 21.58 -11.35
N TYR A 309 1.54 20.34 -10.88
CA TYR A 309 1.37 19.96 -9.49
C TYR A 309 2.67 19.98 -8.69
N MET A 310 3.84 19.92 -9.32
CA MET A 310 5.11 19.73 -8.63
C MET A 310 6.10 20.88 -8.84
N ILE A 311 5.91 21.70 -9.87
CA ILE A 311 6.73 22.89 -10.13
C ILE A 311 5.94 24.14 -9.69
N THR A 312 6.48 24.87 -8.71
CA THR A 312 6.04 26.23 -8.41
C THR A 312 6.67 27.22 -9.38
N PRO A 313 5.97 28.30 -9.76
CA PRO A 313 6.62 29.42 -10.41
C PRO A 313 7.73 30.01 -9.52
N PRO A 314 8.71 30.75 -10.09
CA PRO A 314 9.82 31.28 -9.32
C PRO A 314 9.40 32.28 -8.23
N PRO A 315 10.11 32.35 -7.09
CA PRO A 315 9.78 33.20 -5.94
C PRO A 315 9.69 34.71 -6.20
N TYR A 316 10.23 35.20 -7.32
CA TYR A 316 10.11 36.62 -7.71
C TYR A 316 8.72 36.97 -8.29
N LEU A 317 7.89 35.98 -8.59
CA LEU A 317 6.45 36.13 -8.80
C LEU A 317 5.75 36.03 -7.43
N GLN A 318 6.05 36.99 -6.56
CA GLN A 318 5.81 37.02 -5.11
C GLN A 318 4.32 37.10 -4.68
N SER A 319 3.41 36.63 -5.52
CA SER A 319 1.96 36.69 -5.33
C SER A 319 1.21 35.50 -5.94
N ASP A 320 1.91 34.43 -6.36
CA ASP A 320 1.21 33.22 -6.83
C ASP A 320 0.68 32.40 -5.64
N PRO A 321 -0.65 32.26 -5.48
CA PRO A 321 -1.24 31.49 -4.39
C PRO A 321 -0.81 30.01 -4.36
N ARG A 322 -0.19 29.49 -5.43
CA ARG A 322 0.38 28.13 -5.49
C ARG A 322 1.65 27.95 -4.66
N ASP A 323 2.31 29.02 -4.21
CA ASP A 323 3.51 28.97 -3.36
C ASP A 323 3.19 28.65 -1.90
N HIS A 324 1.91 28.66 -1.52
CA HIS A 324 1.46 28.37 -0.16
C HIS A 324 1.22 26.88 0.14
N TRP A 325 1.44 25.99 -0.83
CA TRP A 325 1.15 24.57 -0.73
C TRP A 325 2.42 23.75 -0.81
N ASP A 326 2.60 22.85 0.16
CA ASP A 326 3.66 21.85 0.10
C ASP A 326 3.38 20.83 -1.00
N ARG A 327 4.42 20.15 -1.47
CA ARG A 327 4.34 19.19 -2.57
C ARG A 327 5.09 17.93 -2.23
N ALA A 328 4.52 16.77 -2.53
CA ALA A 328 5.17 15.50 -2.28
C ALA A 328 4.93 14.49 -3.40
N PHE A 329 6.01 13.87 -3.86
CA PHE A 329 5.95 12.64 -4.65
C PHE A 329 5.77 11.45 -3.71
N ILE A 330 4.78 10.61 -4.00
CA ILE A 330 4.41 9.47 -3.14
C ILE A 330 4.54 8.17 -3.93
N GLY A 331 5.28 7.19 -3.40
CA GLY A 331 5.38 5.87 -4.03
C GLY A 331 5.52 4.74 -3.03
N HIS A 332 5.65 3.52 -3.55
CA HIS A 332 5.91 2.32 -2.78
C HIS A 332 7.19 1.66 -3.31
N SER A 333 8.34 1.94 -2.69
CA SER A 333 9.67 1.71 -3.28
C SER A 333 9.95 2.61 -4.50
N VAL A 334 9.60 3.89 -4.38
CA VAL A 334 9.53 4.91 -5.45
C VAL A 334 10.81 5.13 -6.27
N GLU A 335 11.96 4.71 -5.76
CA GLU A 335 13.24 4.85 -6.46
C GLU A 335 13.26 4.12 -7.81
N GLY A 336 12.57 2.97 -7.91
CA GLY A 336 12.41 2.23 -9.16
C GLY A 336 11.64 3.04 -10.20
N ASP A 337 10.49 3.59 -9.81
CA ASP A 337 9.65 4.42 -10.66
C ASP A 337 10.37 5.67 -11.14
N PHE A 338 11.12 6.33 -10.26
CA PHE A 338 11.96 7.47 -10.65
C PHE A 338 13.00 7.11 -11.73
N LYS A 339 13.57 5.89 -11.70
CA LYS A 339 14.51 5.43 -12.74
C LYS A 339 13.78 5.24 -14.07
N TRP A 340 12.57 4.69 -14.08
CA TRP A 340 11.77 4.54 -15.29
C TRP A 340 11.30 5.88 -15.87
N LEU A 341 10.83 6.83 -15.04
CA LEU A 341 10.49 8.18 -15.50
C LEU A 341 11.68 8.87 -16.17
N LYS A 342 12.88 8.76 -15.57
CA LYS A 342 14.12 9.30 -16.16
C LYS A 342 14.49 8.62 -17.48
N LYS A 343 14.26 7.30 -17.62
CA LYS A 343 14.43 6.58 -18.90
C LYS A 343 13.49 7.13 -19.98
N LEU A 344 12.26 7.49 -19.60
CA LEU A 344 11.31 8.20 -20.45
C LEU A 344 11.66 9.69 -20.66
N LYS A 345 12.87 10.12 -20.29
CA LYS A 345 13.36 11.49 -20.36
C LYS A 345 12.55 12.50 -19.54
N ILE A 346 11.53 12.08 -18.79
CA ILE A 346 10.65 12.96 -18.00
C ILE A 346 11.50 13.75 -17.02
N GLN A 347 11.30 15.07 -17.03
CA GLN A 347 12.01 16.02 -16.19
C GLN A 347 11.31 16.12 -14.85
N ILE A 348 12.04 15.77 -13.81
CA ILE A 348 11.58 15.75 -12.44
C ILE A 348 12.28 16.91 -11.73
N PRO A 349 11.54 17.79 -11.04
CA PRO A 349 12.15 18.90 -10.32
C PRO A 349 13.12 18.38 -9.25
N GLU A 350 14.03 19.25 -8.82
CA GLU A 350 14.88 18.95 -7.67
C GLU A 350 14.00 18.63 -6.46
N THR A 351 14.30 17.51 -5.81
CA THR A 351 13.52 17.00 -4.68
C THR A 351 14.32 17.12 -3.39
N ARG A 352 13.61 17.12 -2.27
CA ARG A 352 14.23 17.19 -0.95
C ARG A 352 13.81 16.04 -0.04
N PRO A 353 14.70 15.59 0.87
CA PRO A 353 14.36 14.61 1.90
C PRO A 353 13.43 15.20 2.97
N LEU A 354 12.84 14.32 3.79
CA LEU A 354 11.91 14.68 4.88
C LEU A 354 12.58 15.18 6.16
N ASN A 355 13.90 15.13 6.26
CA ASN A 355 14.64 15.40 7.51
C ASN A 355 14.46 16.82 8.06
N HIS A 356 14.13 17.81 7.21
CA HIS A 356 13.83 19.17 7.62
C HIS A 356 12.59 19.72 6.89
N LEU A 357 11.53 19.98 7.66
CA LEU A 357 10.38 20.74 7.17
C LEU A 357 10.75 22.23 7.07
N GLY A 358 10.32 22.88 6.00
CA GLY A 358 10.61 24.30 5.77
C GLY A 358 9.98 24.80 4.48
N ARG A 359 9.89 26.12 4.33
CA ARG A 359 9.40 26.72 3.08
C ARG A 359 10.46 26.54 2.00
N SER A 360 10.21 25.61 1.08
CA SER A 360 10.98 25.44 -0.15
C SER A 360 10.04 25.09 -1.29
N ILE A 361 10.43 25.52 -2.47
CA ILE A 361 9.76 25.23 -3.75
C ILE A 361 9.92 23.75 -4.17
N SER A 362 10.93 23.06 -3.63
CA SER A 362 11.25 21.68 -4.01
C SER A 362 10.28 20.68 -3.37
N PRO A 363 9.71 19.74 -4.16
CA PRO A 363 8.87 18.69 -3.61
C PRO A 363 9.62 17.70 -2.71
N TYR A 364 8.90 17.18 -1.71
CA TYR A 364 9.35 16.05 -0.91
C TYR A 364 9.24 14.73 -1.69
N ILE A 365 10.06 13.73 -1.34
CA ILE A 365 9.85 12.33 -1.74
C ILE A 365 9.48 11.53 -0.49
N ILE A 366 8.35 10.83 -0.55
CA ILE A 366 7.86 10.03 0.57
C ILE A 366 7.49 8.65 0.07
N ASP A 367 8.08 7.64 0.71
CA ASP A 367 7.97 6.25 0.28
C ASP A 367 7.20 5.46 1.35
N THR A 368 6.00 4.99 0.99
CA THR A 368 5.12 4.22 1.89
C THR A 368 5.82 2.97 2.42
N HIS A 369 6.66 2.31 1.63
CA HIS A 369 7.39 1.12 2.03
C HIS A 369 8.43 1.47 3.11
N LYS A 370 9.13 2.60 2.96
CA LYS A 370 10.09 3.08 3.97
C LYS A 370 9.39 3.50 5.26
N ILE A 371 8.30 4.27 5.17
CA ILE A 371 7.49 4.71 6.33
C ILE A 371 6.92 3.50 7.08
N PHE A 372 6.41 2.50 6.36
CA PHE A 372 5.93 1.26 6.95
C PHE A 372 7.06 0.48 7.65
N HIS A 373 8.19 0.27 6.98
CA HIS A 373 9.32 -0.47 7.55
C HIS A 373 9.96 0.21 8.75
N MET A 374 10.03 1.54 8.75
CA MET A 374 10.51 2.26 9.93
C MET A 374 9.52 2.16 11.10
N SER A 375 8.22 2.08 10.84
CA SER A 375 7.23 2.01 11.91
C SER A 375 7.10 0.59 12.49
N TYR A 376 7.10 -0.44 11.63
CA TYR A 376 6.64 -1.79 12.03
C TYR A 376 7.61 -2.92 11.69
N GLY A 377 8.75 -2.62 11.06
CA GLY A 377 9.74 -3.61 10.64
C GLY A 377 9.54 -4.11 9.22
N LYS A 378 10.41 -5.03 8.78
CA LYS A 378 10.53 -5.46 7.38
C LYS A 378 9.53 -6.54 6.94
N GLU A 379 8.74 -7.06 7.86
CA GLU A 379 7.80 -8.14 7.56
C GLU A 379 6.55 -7.60 6.85
N ASN A 380 6.06 -8.32 5.83
CA ASN A 380 4.82 -7.99 5.12
C ASN A 380 4.76 -6.59 4.48
N GLY A 381 5.90 -6.05 4.04
CA GLY A 381 5.99 -4.70 3.46
C GLY A 381 5.38 -4.49 2.08
N SER A 382 5.04 -5.52 1.31
CA SER A 382 4.44 -5.35 -0.03
C SER A 382 3.10 -4.61 0.02
N LEU A 383 2.81 -3.75 -0.95
CA LEU A 383 1.59 -2.92 -1.03
C LEU A 383 0.31 -3.67 -0.62
N GLY A 384 -0.03 -4.80 -1.28
CA GLY A 384 -1.25 -5.56 -0.96
C GLY A 384 -1.33 -6.06 0.48
N LYS A 385 -0.21 -6.47 1.07
CA LYS A 385 -0.15 -6.91 2.47
C LYS A 385 -0.34 -5.74 3.44
N VAL A 386 0.27 -4.59 3.16
CA VAL A 386 0.10 -3.39 3.98
C VAL A 386 -1.34 -2.88 3.88
N LEU A 387 -1.93 -2.83 2.67
CA LEU A 387 -3.33 -2.48 2.49
C LEU A 387 -4.26 -3.41 3.30
N ARG A 388 -4.00 -4.72 3.29
CA ARG A 388 -4.75 -5.70 4.10
C ARG A 388 -4.57 -5.48 5.60
N LEU A 389 -3.34 -5.21 6.06
CA LEU A 389 -3.05 -4.91 7.47
C LEU A 389 -3.85 -3.68 7.93
N PHE A 390 -3.95 -2.66 7.09
CA PHE A 390 -4.67 -1.42 7.34
C PHE A 390 -6.17 -1.52 7.04
N GLN A 391 -6.66 -2.71 6.67
CA GLN A 391 -8.05 -2.98 6.31
C GLN A 391 -8.57 -2.04 5.21
N LEU A 392 -7.69 -1.60 4.31
CA LEU A 392 -8.04 -0.78 3.16
C LEU A 392 -8.56 -1.69 2.04
N PRO A 393 -9.85 -1.56 1.64
CA PRO A 393 -10.39 -2.35 0.55
C PRO A 393 -9.61 -2.05 -0.73
N HIS A 394 -9.14 -3.11 -1.38
CA HIS A 394 -8.38 -3.02 -2.62
C HIS A 394 -8.66 -4.22 -3.51
N ALA A 395 -8.54 -4.00 -4.81
CA ALA A 395 -8.66 -5.01 -5.84
C ALA A 395 -7.85 -4.63 -7.07
N PHE A 396 -7.47 -5.65 -7.85
CA PHE A 396 -6.77 -5.52 -9.13
C PHE A 396 -5.43 -4.76 -9.00
N LEU A 397 -4.60 -5.18 -8.05
CA LEU A 397 -3.18 -4.79 -7.99
C LEU A 397 -2.42 -5.37 -9.20
N HIS A 398 -1.30 -4.75 -9.60
CA HIS A 398 -0.66 -4.89 -10.93
C HIS A 398 -1.42 -4.21 -12.07
N ASN A 399 -2.20 -3.20 -11.71
CA ASN A 399 -2.68 -2.18 -12.62
C ASN A 399 -2.08 -0.88 -12.11
N ALA A 400 -1.20 -0.26 -12.89
CA ALA A 400 -0.40 0.86 -12.39
C ALA A 400 -1.28 2.00 -11.84
N GLY A 401 -2.42 2.28 -12.50
CA GLY A 401 -3.37 3.31 -12.05
C GLY A 401 -4.00 3.01 -10.69
N ASN A 402 -4.41 1.76 -10.47
CA ASN A 402 -4.94 1.31 -9.18
C ASN A 402 -3.85 1.36 -8.11
N ASP A 403 -2.63 0.92 -8.43
CA ASP A 403 -1.51 0.85 -7.48
C ASP A 403 -1.06 2.24 -7.04
N ALA A 404 -1.00 3.22 -7.94
CA ALA A 404 -0.80 4.63 -7.61
C ALA A 404 -1.90 5.16 -6.67
N HIS A 405 -3.17 4.83 -6.95
CA HIS A 405 -4.29 5.24 -6.08
C HIS A 405 -4.19 4.65 -4.68
N TYR A 406 -3.98 3.34 -4.58
CA TYR A 406 -3.88 2.66 -3.29
C TYR A 406 -2.64 3.09 -2.51
N THR A 407 -1.53 3.36 -3.19
CA THR A 407 -0.31 3.89 -2.57
C THR A 407 -0.57 5.26 -1.95
N LEU A 408 -1.25 6.16 -2.67
CA LEU A 408 -1.63 7.47 -2.13
C LEU A 408 -2.59 7.33 -0.94
N LYS A 409 -3.62 6.50 -1.07
CA LYS A 409 -4.57 6.25 0.02
C LYS A 409 -3.87 5.66 1.25
N LEU A 410 -3.00 4.68 1.06
CA LEU A 410 -2.19 4.09 2.12
C LEU A 410 -1.33 5.15 2.81
N MET A 411 -0.67 6.04 2.05
CA MET A 411 0.11 7.12 2.63
C MET A 411 -0.73 8.06 3.50
N MET A 412 -1.92 8.43 3.03
CA MET A 412 -2.85 9.25 3.81
C MET A 412 -3.21 8.56 5.14
N HIS A 413 -3.54 7.26 5.12
CA HIS A 413 -3.82 6.51 6.36
C HIS A 413 -2.58 6.35 7.26
N LEU A 414 -1.39 6.17 6.67
CA LEU A 414 -0.12 6.05 7.39
C LEU A 414 0.27 7.37 8.08
N CYS A 415 -0.08 8.53 7.52
CA CYS A 415 0.44 9.82 7.98
C CYS A 415 -0.63 10.79 8.50
N ASP A 416 -1.92 10.45 8.42
CA ASP A 416 -2.99 11.23 9.05
C ASP A 416 -3.14 10.85 10.53
N ALA A 417 -2.90 11.81 11.43
CA ALA A 417 -2.94 11.60 12.87
C ALA A 417 -4.29 10.99 13.33
N ASN A 418 -5.41 11.47 12.78
CA ASN A 418 -6.73 10.95 13.16
C ASN A 418 -6.92 9.49 12.73
N SER A 419 -6.48 9.14 11.51
CA SER A 419 -6.48 7.77 11.01
C SER A 419 -5.58 6.87 11.84
N ARG A 420 -4.40 7.34 12.24
CA ARG A 420 -3.47 6.60 13.11
C ARG A 420 -4.07 6.33 14.48
N LEU A 421 -4.76 7.30 15.08
CA LEU A 421 -5.49 7.15 16.34
C LEU A 421 -6.61 6.11 16.22
N HIS A 422 -7.50 6.26 15.22
CA HIS A 422 -8.66 5.38 15.05
C HIS A 422 -8.29 3.92 14.73
N ASN A 423 -7.18 3.70 14.04
CA ASN A 423 -6.72 2.36 13.65
C ASN A 423 -5.64 1.81 14.61
N ASP A 424 -5.34 2.55 15.67
CA ASP A 424 -4.30 2.30 16.67
C ASP A 424 -2.94 1.92 16.08
N LEU A 425 -2.52 2.71 15.10
CA LEU A 425 -1.31 2.49 14.34
C LEU A 425 -0.03 2.76 15.14
N ASP A 426 -0.14 3.38 16.31
CA ASP A 426 1.00 3.72 17.18
C ASP A 426 1.19 2.70 18.32
N ASN A 427 0.24 1.79 18.51
CA ASN A 427 0.39 0.66 19.41
C ASN A 427 1.18 -0.46 18.73
N ILE A 428 2.50 -0.40 18.91
CA ILE A 428 3.45 -1.28 18.24
C ILE A 428 3.18 -2.75 18.54
N ALA A 429 2.81 -3.10 19.77
CA ALA A 429 2.48 -4.46 20.16
C ALA A 429 1.25 -4.99 19.42
N SER A 430 0.18 -4.19 19.35
CA SER A 430 -1.06 -4.53 18.63
C SER A 430 -0.81 -4.74 17.14
N ILE A 431 -0.10 -3.81 16.48
CA ILE A 431 0.19 -3.91 15.04
C ILE A 431 1.11 -5.10 14.74
N GLN A 432 2.13 -5.36 15.56
CA GLN A 432 3.01 -6.53 15.37
C GLN A 432 2.27 -7.84 15.53
N LYS A 433 1.35 -7.95 16.51
CA LYS A 433 0.47 -9.10 16.65
C LYS A 433 -0.37 -9.30 15.39
N ARG A 434 -1.01 -8.24 14.87
CA ARG A 434 -1.77 -8.29 13.60
C ARG A 434 -0.93 -8.74 12.41
N ILE A 435 0.32 -8.28 12.31
CA ILE A 435 1.26 -8.70 11.25
C ILE A 435 1.55 -10.21 11.33
N LEU A 436 1.78 -10.72 12.54
CA LEU A 436 2.04 -12.14 12.79
C LEU A 436 0.80 -12.99 12.51
N ASP A 437 -0.37 -12.55 12.96
CA ASP A 437 -1.65 -13.22 12.70
C ASP A 437 -1.90 -13.31 11.18
N LEU A 438 -1.72 -12.21 10.44
CA LEU A 438 -1.85 -12.21 8.98
C LEU A 438 -0.83 -13.13 8.30
N LYS A 439 0.40 -13.19 8.80
CA LYS A 439 1.43 -14.11 8.30
C LYS A 439 1.03 -15.57 8.53
N GLN A 440 0.55 -15.90 9.72
CA GLN A 440 0.05 -17.25 10.04
C GLN A 440 -1.13 -17.61 9.15
N ARG A 441 -2.13 -16.73 9.05
CA ARG A 441 -3.31 -16.93 8.20
C ARG A 441 -2.95 -17.13 6.74
N SER A 442 -1.96 -16.41 6.22
CA SER A 442 -1.50 -16.59 4.83
C SER A 442 -0.88 -17.97 4.55
N ASN A 443 -0.43 -18.68 5.58
CA ASN A 443 0.12 -20.02 5.48
C ASN A 443 -0.92 -21.12 5.71
N THR A 444 -2.00 -20.83 6.47
CA THR A 444 -2.99 -21.84 6.89
C THR A 444 -4.32 -21.75 6.16
N GLU A 445 -4.74 -20.55 5.77
CA GLU A 445 -6.04 -20.30 5.13
C GLU A 445 -5.93 -20.34 3.61
N GLY A 446 -7.01 -20.81 2.97
CA GLY A 446 -7.16 -20.69 1.53
C GLY A 446 -7.30 -19.22 1.12
N LYS A 447 -6.58 -18.82 0.07
CA LYS A 447 -6.64 -17.45 -0.46
C LYS A 447 -7.99 -17.17 -1.11
N ILE A 448 -8.64 -16.09 -0.72
CA ILE A 448 -9.91 -15.65 -1.30
C ILE A 448 -9.62 -14.50 -2.25
N VAL A 449 -9.81 -14.75 -3.55
CA VAL A 449 -9.40 -13.83 -4.63
C VAL A 449 -10.60 -13.48 -5.52
N PRO A 450 -10.59 -12.33 -6.22
CA PRO A 450 -11.63 -12.00 -7.20
C PRO A 450 -11.75 -13.07 -8.30
N MET A 451 -12.94 -13.28 -8.88
CA MET A 451 -13.12 -14.28 -9.96
C MET A 451 -12.26 -14.02 -11.21
N SER A 452 -11.84 -12.78 -11.45
CA SER A 452 -10.89 -12.44 -12.52
C SER A 452 -9.53 -13.12 -12.33
N TYR A 453 -9.10 -13.35 -11.08
CA TYR A 453 -7.78 -13.87 -10.76
C TYR A 453 -7.54 -15.29 -11.29
N PRO A 454 -8.40 -16.28 -10.99
CA PRO A 454 -8.23 -17.62 -11.54
C PRO A 454 -8.29 -17.65 -13.08
N LEU A 455 -9.00 -16.70 -13.71
CA LEU A 455 -9.05 -16.60 -15.17
C LEU A 455 -7.72 -16.11 -15.74
N THR A 456 -7.13 -15.05 -15.17
CA THR A 456 -5.82 -14.52 -15.56
C THR A 456 -4.73 -15.58 -15.36
N VAL A 457 -4.71 -16.26 -14.22
CA VAL A 457 -3.74 -17.33 -13.92
C VAL A 457 -3.88 -18.53 -14.87
N ARG A 458 -5.11 -18.89 -15.27
CA ARG A 458 -5.35 -19.95 -16.26
C ARG A 458 -4.90 -19.53 -17.67
N GLY A 459 -5.09 -18.27 -18.04
CA GLY A 459 -4.65 -17.71 -19.33
C GLY A 459 -3.13 -17.60 -19.47
N ALA A 460 -2.41 -17.39 -18.36
CA ALA A 460 -0.94 -17.37 -18.32
C ALA A 460 -0.28 -18.74 -18.63
N GLY A 461 -1.05 -19.83 -18.66
CA GLY A 461 -0.58 -21.17 -19.01
C GLY A 461 -0.79 -21.51 -20.47
N GLY A 462 0.16 -21.17 -21.35
CA GLY A 462 0.19 -21.72 -22.70
C GLY A 462 0.34 -23.26 -22.69
N PRO A 463 -0.12 -23.98 -23.74
CA PRO A 463 -0.17 -25.45 -23.76
C PRO A 463 1.18 -26.19 -23.68
N ASN A 464 2.32 -25.49 -23.70
CA ASN A 464 3.66 -26.08 -23.86
C ASN A 464 4.67 -25.82 -22.72
N MET A 465 4.28 -25.30 -21.58
CA MET A 465 5.22 -25.08 -20.46
C MET A 465 5.38 -26.35 -19.59
N ARG A 466 6.30 -27.24 -19.97
CA ARG A 466 6.82 -28.33 -19.11
C ARG A 466 7.86 -27.77 -18.12
N GLY A 467 7.39 -27.10 -17.07
CA GLY A 467 8.23 -26.64 -15.96
C GLY A 467 7.37 -26.43 -14.72
N LYS A 468 7.96 -26.50 -13.51
CA LYS A 468 7.26 -26.13 -12.26
C LYS A 468 6.76 -24.70 -12.42
N LYS A 469 5.45 -24.52 -12.60
CA LYS A 469 4.82 -23.19 -12.59
C LYS A 469 5.19 -22.53 -11.25
N LYS A 470 5.87 -21.40 -11.29
CA LYS A 470 5.91 -20.53 -10.11
C LYS A 470 4.48 -20.02 -9.93
N ASP A 471 3.93 -20.19 -8.73
CA ASP A 471 2.60 -19.69 -8.44
C ASP A 471 2.62 -18.16 -8.50
N LEU A 472 1.90 -17.60 -9.48
CA LEU A 472 1.62 -16.17 -9.51
C LEU A 472 0.92 -15.81 -8.21
N VAL A 473 1.57 -14.99 -7.38
CA VAL A 473 1.08 -14.69 -6.04
C VAL A 473 -0.03 -13.66 -6.16
N PRO A 474 -1.26 -13.98 -5.71
CA PRO A 474 -2.29 -12.97 -5.61
C PRO A 474 -1.88 -11.87 -4.64
N GLN A 475 -1.87 -10.63 -5.12
CA GLN A 475 -1.70 -9.48 -4.25
C GLN A 475 -3.03 -8.95 -3.73
N THR A 476 -4.14 -9.20 -4.44
CA THR A 476 -5.49 -8.92 -3.97
C THR A 476 -6.06 -10.14 -3.26
N GLU A 477 -6.34 -10.01 -1.95
CA GLU A 477 -6.94 -11.07 -1.14
C GLU A 477 -8.01 -10.50 -0.20
N PHE A 478 -9.13 -11.20 -0.06
CA PHE A 478 -10.23 -10.84 0.84
C PHE A 478 -10.09 -11.52 2.21
N GLY A 479 -10.64 -10.88 3.25
CA GLY A 479 -10.48 -11.28 4.65
C GLY A 479 -11.21 -12.57 5.09
N GLY A 480 -12.10 -13.09 4.25
CA GLY A 480 -12.84 -14.33 4.52
C GLY A 480 -13.97 -14.18 5.54
N CYS A 481 -14.34 -15.31 6.15
CA CYS A 481 -15.41 -15.40 7.13
C CYS A 481 -14.87 -16.00 8.43
N THR A 482 -15.29 -15.47 9.57
CA THR A 482 -14.96 -15.99 10.91
C THR A 482 -16.26 -16.36 11.61
N TRP A 483 -16.28 -17.53 12.27
CA TRP A 483 -17.40 -17.97 13.10
C TRP A 483 -17.29 -17.39 14.51
N PHE A 484 -18.43 -17.00 15.09
CA PHE A 484 -18.56 -16.59 16.49
C PHE A 484 -19.81 -17.24 17.09
N ASP A 485 -19.70 -17.74 18.31
CA ASP A 485 -20.82 -18.43 18.98
C ASP A 485 -21.91 -17.48 19.48
N ASN A 486 -21.57 -16.20 19.71
CA ASN A 486 -22.52 -15.18 20.12
C ASN A 486 -22.16 -13.79 19.55
N ALA A 487 -23.15 -12.90 19.55
CA ALA A 487 -23.03 -11.55 18.99
C ALA A 487 -22.07 -10.64 19.77
N GLN A 488 -21.92 -10.86 21.09
CA GLN A 488 -21.03 -10.06 21.93
C GLN A 488 -19.57 -10.32 21.59
N ASP A 489 -19.18 -11.58 21.41
CA ASP A 489 -17.82 -11.94 20.98
C ASP A 489 -17.54 -11.45 19.56
N ALA A 490 -18.53 -11.58 18.66
CA ALA A 490 -18.42 -11.06 17.30
C ALA A 490 -18.20 -9.54 17.29
N PHE A 491 -19.02 -8.79 18.03
CA PHE A 491 -18.87 -7.34 18.13
C PHE A 491 -17.57 -6.96 18.84
N GLY A 492 -17.24 -7.61 19.97
CA GLY A 492 -16.00 -7.38 20.70
C GLY A 492 -14.74 -7.56 19.83
N SER A 493 -14.76 -8.51 18.88
CA SER A 493 -13.68 -8.68 17.91
C SER A 493 -13.49 -7.48 16.95
N THR A 494 -14.52 -6.65 16.75
CA THR A 494 -14.46 -5.44 15.90
C THR A 494 -14.01 -4.20 16.67
N VAL A 495 -14.17 -4.21 18.00
CA VAL A 495 -13.90 -3.07 18.89
C VAL A 495 -12.61 -3.26 19.68
N ALA A 496 -11.88 -4.36 19.47
CA ALA A 496 -10.65 -4.71 20.18
C ALA A 496 -9.45 -3.81 19.84
N VAL A 497 -9.64 -2.50 20.00
CA VAL A 497 -8.62 -1.51 20.29
C VAL A 497 -9.19 -0.32 21.09
N GLU A 498 -9.97 -0.57 22.14
CA GLU A 498 -10.32 0.50 23.09
C GLU A 498 -9.07 0.86 23.91
N ARG A 499 -8.72 2.15 23.85
CA ARG A 499 -7.62 2.75 24.61
C ARG A 499 -8.06 3.08 26.03
N ASP A 500 -7.18 2.79 26.98
CA ASP A 500 -6.98 3.65 28.15
C ASP A 500 -6.33 4.97 27.66
N MET A 501 -7.13 5.87 27.07
CA MET A 501 -6.77 7.28 26.98
C MET A 501 -7.38 7.99 28.18
N HIS A 502 -6.73 7.90 29.33
CA HIS A 502 -6.83 8.96 30.33
C HIS A 502 -6.10 10.18 29.78
N LEU A 503 -6.80 10.94 28.94
CA LEU A 503 -6.54 12.38 28.86
C LEU A 503 -7.11 12.95 30.15
N ASP A 504 -6.29 13.01 31.20
CA ASP A 504 -6.64 13.70 32.43
C ASP A 504 -6.83 15.19 32.12
N SER A 505 -8.07 15.56 31.81
CA SER A 505 -8.57 16.91 31.99
C SER A 505 -8.96 17.12 33.45
N GLU A 506 -7.99 17.04 34.36
CA GLU A 506 -8.13 17.62 35.70
C GLU A 506 -7.54 19.04 35.69
N THR A 507 -8.25 19.95 35.04
CA THR A 507 -8.28 21.35 35.47
C THR A 507 -9.67 21.65 36.03
N ARG A 508 -9.88 21.19 37.27
CA ARG A 508 -10.87 21.74 38.19
C ARG A 508 -10.26 21.90 39.57
N SER A 509 -9.52 23.00 39.73
CA SER A 509 -9.50 23.82 40.94
C SER A 509 -9.16 25.25 40.54
#